data_AF-A0A943FFF2-F1
#
_entry.id   AF-A0A943FFF2-F1
#
_cell.length_a   1.000
_cell.length_b   1.000
_cell.length_c   1.000
_cell.angle_alpha   90.00
_cell.angle_beta   90.00
_cell.angle_gamma   90.00
#
_symmetry.space_group_name_H-M   'P 1'
#
loop_
_entity.id
_entity.type
_entity.pdbx_description
1 polymer ?
#
loop_
_entity_poly.entity_id
_entity_poly.type
_entity_poly.pdbx_seq_one_letter_code
_entity_poly.pdbx_strand_id
1 'polypeptide(L)'
;MSIYEDGRHQAGSVGQKQRLFCPYCGTKLDSGAHFCKNCGERVSDSTQEPREYKQEEAVRGNPTKRKTVYEGCVHKCPNCGEVLESFLTVCPSCGYEIRDAKSSTSVRELAQKLENISAQKMPDFEEKKSVMKMIFGKDFKEKDEVEEAKKRFDEQKAEEKANFIINFSVPNTKEDILEFMILAASNIDINRGVDDAVTKAWIQKLEQVYQRAKIIMGNDPDFAMVHNIYEQKRSELKSRKFKGLATGAFIAGGYILLMAFLFFMAENLAAAIILLLVGIALMVGGIKCISIYHKKNKHNL
;
A
#
# COMPACT_ATOMS: atom_id res chain seq x y z
N MET A 1 24.42 61.61 57.39
CA MET A 1 24.16 60.16 57.40
C MET A 1 23.41 59.82 56.11
N SER A 2 24.15 59.42 55.07
CA SER A 2 23.99 58.16 54.32
C SER A 2 22.72 58.09 53.44
N ILE A 3 22.81 58.38 52.13
CA ILE A 3 23.15 57.46 51.02
C ILE A 3 22.03 56.43 50.78
N TYR A 4 21.41 56.46 49.58
CA TYR A 4 21.37 55.31 48.64
C TYR A 4 20.92 55.80 47.24
N GLU A 5 21.83 55.59 46.28
CA GLU A 5 21.63 55.53 44.81
C GLU A 5 20.71 54.31 44.47
N ASP A 6 20.18 54.01 43.29
CA ASP A 6 20.49 54.28 41.88
C ASP A 6 19.29 53.76 41.03
N GLY A 7 19.27 54.06 39.72
CA GLY A 7 18.82 53.07 38.73
C GLY A 7 17.69 53.46 37.78
N ARG A 8 18.05 54.16 36.70
CA ARG A 8 17.34 54.13 35.40
C ARG A 8 17.28 52.69 34.87
N HIS A 9 16.09 52.18 34.54
CA HIS A 9 15.94 51.04 33.63
C HIS A 9 15.30 51.46 32.32
N GLN A 10 16.14 51.43 31.28
CA GLN A 10 15.82 51.64 29.88
C GLN A 10 14.90 50.53 29.37
N ALA A 11 13.82 50.90 28.68
CA ALA A 11 12.99 49.96 27.92
C ALA A 11 13.78 49.51 26.68
N GLY A 12 14.39 48.32 26.77
CA GLY A 12 15.07 47.67 25.66
C GLY A 12 14.10 47.27 24.56
N SER A 13 14.41 47.66 23.34
CA SER A 13 13.74 47.25 22.11
C SER A 13 13.85 45.74 21.90
N VAL A 14 12.75 45.01 22.11
CA VAL A 14 12.66 43.60 21.71
C VAL A 14 12.49 43.56 20.19
N GLY A 15 13.52 43.09 19.49
CA GLY A 15 13.51 42.90 18.04
C GLY A 15 12.42 41.92 17.62
N GLN A 16 11.35 42.45 17.01
CA GLN A 16 10.26 41.67 16.46
C GLN A 16 10.73 40.96 15.18
N LYS A 17 10.68 39.62 15.20
CA LYS A 17 10.99 38.79 14.03
C LYS A 17 9.77 38.81 13.09
N GLN A 18 9.67 39.85 12.25
CA GLN A 18 8.56 40.03 11.29
C GLN A 18 8.47 38.83 10.33
N ARG A 19 7.31 38.16 10.30
CA ARG A 19 7.00 37.16 9.27
C ARG A 19 6.70 37.87 7.96
N LEU A 20 7.50 37.63 6.92
CA LEU A 20 7.31 38.24 5.59
C LEU A 20 6.15 37.63 4.79
N PHE A 21 5.68 36.43 5.15
CA PHE A 21 4.64 35.70 4.41
C PHE A 21 3.59 35.12 5.35
N CYS A 22 2.33 35.13 4.90
CA CYS A 22 1.21 34.56 5.64
C CYS A 22 1.42 33.06 5.82
N PRO A 23 1.39 32.52 7.06
CA PRO A 23 1.61 31.09 7.30
C PRO A 23 0.47 30.21 6.77
N TYR A 24 -0.67 30.79 6.42
CA TYR A 24 -1.87 30.06 6.00
C TYR A 24 -2.07 30.05 4.48
N CYS A 25 -1.75 31.14 3.77
CA CYS A 25 -1.95 31.22 2.31
C CYS A 25 -0.70 31.63 1.51
N GLY A 26 0.43 31.90 2.17
CA GLY A 26 1.69 32.25 1.51
C GLY A 26 1.74 33.64 0.87
N THR A 27 0.71 34.48 1.03
CA THR A 27 0.72 35.85 0.52
C THR A 27 1.76 36.69 1.27
N LYS A 28 2.52 37.51 0.54
CA LYS A 28 3.47 38.47 1.11
C LYS A 28 2.73 39.43 2.03
N LEU A 29 3.18 39.48 3.28
CA LEU A 29 2.64 40.37 4.30
C LEU A 29 3.29 41.73 4.19
N ASP A 30 2.48 42.76 4.40
CA ASP A 30 2.98 44.12 4.50
C ASP A 30 3.66 44.29 5.87
N SER A 31 4.65 45.18 5.95
CA SER A 31 5.41 45.42 7.18
C SER A 31 4.48 45.83 8.32
N GLY A 32 4.44 45.03 9.39
CA GLY A 32 3.55 45.23 10.54
C GLY A 32 2.10 44.74 10.35
N ALA A 33 1.81 43.93 9.32
CA ALA A 33 0.46 43.41 9.09
C ALA A 33 0.03 42.41 10.17
N HIS A 34 -0.99 42.79 10.96
CA HIS A 34 -1.64 41.89 11.92
C HIS A 34 -2.63 40.89 11.29
N PHE A 35 -2.99 41.10 10.02
CA PHE A 35 -3.92 40.27 9.26
C PHE A 35 -3.45 40.13 7.82
N CYS A 36 -3.65 38.97 7.22
CA CYS A 36 -3.33 38.74 5.82
C CYS A 36 -4.37 39.40 4.90
N LYS A 37 -3.93 40.28 3.99
CA LYS A 37 -4.81 40.94 3.00
C LYS A 37 -5.52 40.00 2.02
N ASN A 38 -4.97 38.81 1.78
CA ASN A 38 -5.56 37.83 0.86
C ASN A 38 -6.56 36.89 1.54
N CYS A 39 -6.16 36.18 2.60
CA CYS A 39 -7.04 35.20 3.27
C CYS A 39 -7.74 35.69 4.55
N GLY A 40 -7.44 36.90 5.03
CA GLY A 40 -8.05 37.50 6.23
C GLY A 40 -7.57 36.97 7.58
N GLU A 41 -6.65 35.99 7.60
CA GLU A 41 -6.20 35.34 8.83
C GLU A 41 -5.23 36.20 9.64
N ARG A 42 -5.29 36.11 10.98
CA ARG A 42 -4.39 36.88 11.86
C ARG A 42 -2.97 36.38 11.76
N VAL A 43 -2.04 37.32 11.69
CA VAL A 43 -0.60 37.07 11.77
C VAL A 43 -0.18 37.56 13.14
N SER A 44 0.02 36.62 14.08
CA SER A 44 0.48 36.95 15.44
C SER A 44 2.00 36.79 15.56
N ASP A 45 2.62 37.70 16.31
CA ASP A 45 4.09 37.80 16.51
C ASP A 45 4.62 37.02 17.71
N SER A 46 3.81 36.19 18.36
CA SER A 46 4.25 35.40 19.50
C SER A 46 4.51 33.96 19.10
N THR A 47 5.74 33.49 19.32
CA THR A 47 6.14 32.08 19.36
C THR A 47 5.04 31.25 20.01
N GLN A 48 4.38 30.42 19.22
CA GLN A 48 3.69 29.25 19.72
C GLN A 48 4.40 28.06 19.10
N GLU A 49 5.06 27.31 19.98
CA GLU A 49 5.40 25.91 19.79
C GLU A 49 4.16 25.11 19.34
N PRO A 50 4.34 23.90 18.76
CA PRO A 50 3.32 23.19 18.01
C PRO A 50 2.04 23.05 18.84
N ARG A 51 0.94 23.66 18.38
CA ARG A 51 -0.38 23.38 18.95
C ARG A 51 -0.75 21.96 18.59
N GLU A 52 -0.60 21.07 19.55
CA GLU A 52 -1.37 19.83 19.62
C GLU A 52 -2.85 20.17 19.41
N TYR A 53 -3.46 19.38 18.54
CA TYR A 53 -4.89 19.34 18.28
C TYR A 53 -5.63 19.07 19.59
N LYS A 54 -6.21 20.12 20.18
CA LYS A 54 -7.31 19.96 21.14
C LYS A 54 -8.62 20.02 20.37
N GLN A 55 -9.35 18.91 20.43
CA GLN A 55 -10.81 18.92 20.26
C GLN A 55 -11.39 19.84 21.33
N GLU A 56 -12.16 20.84 20.93
CA GLU A 56 -13.12 21.47 21.84
C GLU A 56 -14.50 21.44 21.19
N GLU A 57 -15.42 20.82 21.93
CA GLU A 57 -16.85 20.83 21.70
C GLU A 57 -17.47 22.22 21.94
N ALA A 58 -18.55 22.44 21.20
CA ALA A 58 -19.64 23.41 21.34
C ALA A 58 -19.49 24.61 22.30
N VAL A 59 -19.35 25.81 21.71
CA VAL A 59 -19.88 27.05 22.31
C VAL A 59 -20.65 27.85 21.26
N ARG A 60 -21.91 28.16 21.59
CA ARG A 60 -22.86 28.96 20.82
C ARG A 60 -22.28 30.32 20.45
N GLY A 61 -22.29 30.68 19.17
CA GLY A 61 -21.96 32.03 18.71
C GLY A 61 -22.07 32.23 17.20
N ASN A 62 -23.16 32.88 16.78
CA ASN A 62 -23.42 33.62 15.53
C ASN A 62 -23.07 32.94 14.16
N PRO A 63 -24.05 32.60 13.29
CA PRO A 63 -23.83 31.80 12.07
C PRO A 63 -23.18 32.53 10.87
N THR A 64 -22.57 33.70 11.04
CA THR A 64 -22.03 34.51 9.92
C THR A 64 -20.51 34.57 9.81
N LYS A 65 -19.80 33.50 10.23
CA LYS A 65 -18.41 33.29 9.79
C LYS A 65 -18.33 32.07 8.87
N ARG A 66 -18.15 32.32 7.57
CA ARG A 66 -17.74 31.30 6.61
C ARG A 66 -16.30 30.87 6.97
N LYS A 67 -16.15 29.81 7.77
CA LYS A 67 -14.86 29.14 7.92
C LYS A 67 -14.56 28.42 6.62
N THR A 68 -13.61 28.91 5.83
CA THR A 68 -12.98 28.10 4.79
C THR A 68 -12.15 27.04 5.48
N VAL A 69 -12.63 25.80 5.48
CA VAL A 69 -11.83 24.65 5.90
C VAL A 69 -10.99 24.27 4.68
N TYR A 70 -9.69 24.56 4.73
CA TYR A 70 -8.75 24.07 3.74
C TYR A 70 -8.47 22.60 4.04
N GLU A 71 -8.74 21.72 3.08
CA GLU A 71 -8.34 20.31 3.15
C GLU A 71 -6.96 20.12 2.52
N GLY A 72 -6.10 19.32 3.16
CA GLY A 72 -4.79 18.94 2.63
C GLY A 72 -3.63 19.86 3.00
N CYS A 73 -2.43 19.51 2.52
CA CYS A 73 -1.19 20.26 2.70
C CYS A 73 -0.57 20.55 1.32
N VAL A 74 -0.08 21.77 1.10
CA VAL A 74 0.68 22.11 -0.10
C VAL A 74 2.17 21.96 0.21
N HIS A 75 2.84 21.02 -0.46
CA HIS A 75 4.28 20.82 -0.32
C HIS A 75 5.04 21.84 -1.18
N LYS A 76 5.96 22.59 -0.57
CA LYS A 76 6.76 23.61 -1.25
C LYS A 76 8.25 23.37 -1.07
N CYS A 77 9.03 23.76 -2.06
CA CYS A 77 10.48 23.74 -1.97
C CYS A 77 10.95 24.65 -0.82
N PRO A 78 11.75 24.15 0.14
CA PRO A 78 12.24 24.96 1.25
C PRO A 78 13.24 26.04 0.81
N ASN A 79 13.87 25.87 -0.36
CA ASN A 79 14.87 26.80 -0.89
C ASN A 79 14.24 27.95 -1.72
N CYS A 80 13.31 27.64 -2.63
CA CYS A 80 12.77 28.64 -3.57
C CYS A 80 11.24 28.86 -3.49
N GLY A 81 10.50 28.03 -2.75
CA GLY A 81 9.05 28.17 -2.60
C GLY A 81 8.18 27.62 -3.73
N GLU A 82 8.79 26.98 -4.74
CA GLU A 82 8.08 26.23 -5.81
C GLU A 82 7.11 25.21 -5.21
N VAL A 83 5.93 25.02 -5.82
CA VAL A 83 5.01 23.95 -5.42
C VAL A 83 5.52 22.64 -6.00
N LEU A 84 5.73 21.65 -5.13
CA LEU A 84 6.32 20.38 -5.52
C LEU A 84 5.25 19.36 -5.87
N GLU A 85 5.49 18.60 -6.93
CA GLU A 85 4.76 17.37 -7.25
C GLU A 85 5.20 16.22 -6.32
N SER A 86 4.38 15.16 -6.29
CA SER A 86 4.63 13.95 -5.51
C SER A 86 5.98 13.31 -5.86
N PHE A 87 6.73 12.85 -4.87
CA PHE A 87 8.00 12.09 -5.03
C PHE A 87 9.17 12.79 -5.72
N LEU A 88 9.14 14.13 -5.89
CA LEU A 88 10.30 14.86 -6.39
C LEU A 88 11.47 14.78 -5.40
N THR A 89 12.60 14.22 -5.85
CA THR A 89 13.85 14.17 -5.09
C THR A 89 14.70 15.43 -5.29
N VAL A 90 14.41 16.23 -6.31
CA VAL A 90 15.09 17.48 -6.63
C VAL A 90 14.06 18.50 -7.11
N CYS A 91 14.15 19.74 -6.62
CA CYS A 91 13.29 20.83 -7.07
C CYS A 91 13.63 21.22 -8.52
N PRO A 92 12.66 21.18 -9.46
CA PRO A 92 12.90 21.48 -10.87
C PRO A 92 13.30 22.95 -11.09
N SER A 93 12.84 23.84 -10.21
CA SER A 93 13.06 25.29 -10.37
C SER A 93 14.39 25.78 -9.79
N CYS A 94 15.01 25.08 -8.83
CA CYS A 94 16.24 25.56 -8.18
C CYS A 94 17.31 24.50 -7.91
N GLY A 95 17.08 23.23 -8.23
CA GLY A 95 18.03 22.15 -8.01
C GLY A 95 18.22 21.72 -6.56
N TYR A 96 17.39 22.20 -5.62
CA TYR A 96 17.46 21.79 -4.22
C TYR A 96 17.06 20.32 -4.03
N GLU A 97 17.93 19.52 -3.42
CA GLU A 97 17.70 18.10 -3.12
C GLU A 97 16.77 17.92 -1.91
N ILE A 98 15.70 17.15 -2.07
CA ILE A 98 14.68 16.92 -1.04
C ILE A 98 14.96 15.58 -0.37
N ARG A 99 15.39 15.62 0.89
CA ARG A 99 15.79 14.43 1.67
C ARG A 99 14.76 13.94 2.70
N ASP A 100 13.89 14.82 3.20
CA ASP A 100 12.96 14.52 4.30
C ASP A 100 11.49 14.45 3.84
N ALA A 101 11.22 13.74 2.74
CA ALA A 101 9.85 13.40 2.38
C ALA A 101 9.30 12.41 3.43
N LYS A 102 8.45 12.88 4.35
CA LYS A 102 7.75 12.00 5.28
C LYS A 102 6.86 11.07 4.46
N SER A 103 7.11 9.76 4.55
CA SER A 103 6.22 8.72 4.00
C SER A 103 4.80 8.92 4.48
N SER A 104 3.80 8.46 3.71
CA SER A 104 2.42 8.53 4.18
C SER A 104 2.24 7.86 5.55
N THR A 105 1.44 8.48 6.41
CA THR A 105 1.09 7.89 7.71
C THR A 105 0.31 6.59 7.54
N SER A 106 -0.50 6.51 6.47
CA SER A 106 -1.35 5.36 6.16
C SER A 106 -0.57 4.11 5.78
N VAL A 107 0.48 4.21 4.95
CA VAL A 107 1.30 3.03 4.60
C VAL A 107 2.07 2.53 5.83
N ARG A 108 2.60 3.44 6.65
CA ARG A 108 3.28 3.07 7.89
C ARG A 108 2.35 2.34 8.86
N GLU A 109 1.11 2.82 9.02
CA GLU A 109 0.11 2.17 9.86
C GLU A 109 -0.23 0.76 9.35
N LEU A 110 -0.42 0.60 8.03
CA LEU A 110 -0.65 -0.70 7.42
C LEU A 110 0.51 -1.65 7.70
N ALA A 111 1.75 -1.22 7.43
CA ALA A 111 2.95 -2.04 7.61
C ALA A 111 3.10 -2.49 9.07
N GLN A 112 2.91 -1.58 10.03
CA GLN A 112 3.01 -1.90 11.45
C GLN A 112 1.95 -2.91 11.90
N LYS A 113 0.70 -2.76 11.44
CA LYS A 113 -0.37 -3.71 11.77
C LYS A 113 -0.13 -5.08 11.15
N LEU A 114 0.38 -5.15 9.92
CA LEU A 114 0.77 -6.41 9.28
C LEU A 114 1.93 -7.10 10.00
N GLU A 115 2.92 -6.32 10.46
CA GLU A 115 4.03 -6.84 11.25
C GLU A 115 3.55 -7.43 12.58
N ASN A 116 2.64 -6.75 13.27
CA ASN A 116 2.04 -7.26 14.52
C ASN A 116 1.31 -8.59 14.32
N ILE A 117 0.49 -8.71 13.26
CA ILE A 117 -0.16 -9.99 12.91
C ILE A 117 0.91 -11.03 12.57
N SER A 118 1.98 -10.64 11.85
CA SER A 118 3.08 -11.54 11.49
C SER A 118 3.90 -12.03 12.69
N ALA A 119 4.00 -11.24 13.75
CA ALA A 119 4.76 -11.54 14.95
C ALA A 119 4.05 -12.52 15.89
N GLN A 120 2.75 -12.76 15.70
CA GLN A 120 2.01 -13.77 16.46
C GLN A 120 2.65 -15.15 16.25
N LYS A 121 3.12 -15.78 17.34
CA LYS A 121 3.73 -17.12 17.31
C LYS A 121 2.86 -18.08 18.12
N MET A 122 2.86 -19.34 17.70
CA MET A 122 2.33 -20.42 18.54
C MET A 122 3.18 -20.50 19.83
N PRO A 123 2.57 -20.60 21.03
CA PRO A 123 3.32 -20.74 22.27
C PRO A 123 4.15 -22.04 22.28
N ASP A 124 5.38 -21.98 22.80
CA ASP A 124 6.28 -23.13 22.87
C ASP A 124 5.74 -24.26 23.76
N PHE A 125 6.01 -25.50 23.33
CA PHE A 125 5.41 -26.75 23.84
C PHE A 125 5.76 -27.06 25.30
N GLU A 126 6.87 -26.54 25.84
CA GLU A 126 7.40 -26.99 27.13
C GLU A 126 6.68 -26.40 28.35
N GLU A 127 6.16 -25.16 28.30
CA GLU A 127 5.65 -24.51 29.52
C GLU A 127 4.12 -24.49 29.68
N LYS A 128 3.33 -24.72 28.61
CA LYS A 128 1.91 -24.31 28.62
C LYS A 128 0.92 -25.33 28.06
N LYS A 129 0.99 -26.58 28.54
CA LYS A 129 -0.12 -27.58 28.43
C LYS A 129 -1.49 -26.96 28.71
N SER A 130 -1.56 -26.05 29.69
CA SER A 130 -2.78 -25.33 30.09
C SER A 130 -3.30 -24.31 29.06
N VAL A 131 -2.44 -23.62 28.31
CA VAL A 131 -2.87 -22.63 27.29
C VAL A 131 -3.33 -23.35 26.03
N MET A 132 -2.62 -24.43 25.65
CA MET A 132 -3.00 -25.26 24.52
C MET A 132 -4.38 -25.93 24.73
N LYS A 133 -4.69 -26.36 25.97
CA LYS A 133 -6.02 -26.84 26.36
C LYS A 133 -7.11 -25.77 26.26
N MET A 134 -6.81 -24.49 26.55
CA MET A 134 -7.78 -23.40 26.43
C MET A 134 -8.06 -23.02 24.96
N ILE A 135 -7.07 -23.08 24.07
CA ILE A 135 -7.21 -22.66 22.67
C ILE A 135 -7.74 -23.79 21.79
N PHE A 136 -7.30 -25.03 22.00
CA PHE A 136 -7.63 -26.17 21.13
C PHE A 136 -8.42 -27.29 21.81
N GLY A 137 -8.70 -27.20 23.11
CA GLY A 137 -9.60 -28.11 23.83
C GLY A 137 -9.08 -29.53 24.08
N LYS A 138 -7.84 -29.88 23.68
CA LYS A 138 -7.29 -31.24 23.83
C LYS A 138 -5.77 -31.27 24.03
N ASP A 139 -5.27 -32.30 24.71
CA ASP A 139 -3.83 -32.59 24.86
C ASP A 139 -3.28 -33.27 23.61
N PHE A 140 -2.31 -32.64 22.94
CA PHE A 140 -1.61 -33.19 21.77
C PHE A 140 -0.64 -34.29 22.22
N LYS A 141 -0.82 -35.52 21.72
CA LYS A 141 0.00 -36.68 22.11
C LYS A 141 0.96 -37.13 21.00
N GLU A 142 0.74 -36.68 19.77
CA GLU A 142 1.49 -37.12 18.58
C GLU A 142 2.11 -35.96 17.80
N LYS A 143 3.25 -36.21 17.13
CA LYS A 143 3.96 -35.22 16.31
C LYS A 143 3.11 -34.68 15.17
N ASP A 144 2.30 -35.55 14.56
CA ASP A 144 1.43 -35.19 13.42
C ASP A 144 0.31 -34.23 13.86
N GLU A 145 -0.23 -34.38 15.08
CA GLU A 145 -1.26 -33.47 15.61
C GLU A 145 -0.70 -32.07 15.89
N VAL A 146 0.58 -31.96 16.29
CA VAL A 146 1.27 -30.69 16.51
C VAL A 146 1.55 -29.98 15.20
N GLU A 147 1.98 -30.72 14.17
CA GLU A 147 2.19 -30.17 12.82
C GLU A 147 0.88 -29.68 12.21
N GLU A 148 -0.21 -30.44 12.36
CA GLU A 148 -1.53 -30.03 11.89
C GLU A 148 -2.05 -28.78 12.62
N ALA A 149 -1.87 -28.71 13.95
CA ALA A 149 -2.25 -27.53 14.72
C ALA A 149 -1.45 -26.29 14.30
N LYS A 150 -0.14 -26.43 14.06
CA LYS A 150 0.72 -25.36 13.57
C LYS A 150 0.25 -24.88 12.18
N LYS A 151 -0.06 -25.81 11.28
CA LYS A 151 -0.58 -25.49 9.95
C LYS A 151 -1.89 -24.70 10.02
N ARG A 152 -2.86 -25.13 10.85
CA ARG A 152 -4.13 -24.42 11.05
C ARG A 152 -3.91 -23.01 11.63
N PHE A 153 -2.98 -22.87 12.57
CA PHE A 153 -2.62 -21.57 13.13
C PHE A 153 -2.01 -20.64 12.06
N ASP A 154 -1.09 -21.14 11.25
CA ASP A 154 -0.48 -20.37 10.15
C ASP A 154 -1.51 -19.99 9.07
N GLU A 155 -2.48 -20.87 8.78
CA GLU A 155 -3.61 -20.59 7.89
C GLU A 155 -4.52 -19.48 8.44
N GLN A 156 -4.94 -19.56 9.71
CA GLN A 156 -5.75 -18.52 10.36
C GLN A 156 -5.06 -17.15 10.35
N LYS A 157 -3.76 -17.14 10.65
CA LYS A 157 -2.93 -15.95 10.61
C LYS A 157 -2.82 -15.36 9.20
N ALA A 158 -2.73 -16.22 8.18
CA ALA A 158 -2.75 -15.77 6.79
C ALA A 158 -4.10 -15.17 6.38
N GLU A 159 -5.21 -15.75 6.85
CA GLU A 159 -6.56 -15.21 6.64
C GLU A 159 -6.76 -13.86 7.34
N GLU A 160 -6.30 -13.70 8.58
CA GLU A 160 -6.37 -12.42 9.31
C GLU A 160 -5.62 -11.32 8.55
N LYS A 161 -4.40 -11.62 8.07
CA LYS A 161 -3.62 -10.70 7.22
C LYS A 161 -4.39 -10.35 5.94
N ALA A 162 -4.93 -11.35 5.25
CA ALA A 162 -5.66 -11.16 4.01
C ALA A 162 -6.87 -10.24 4.20
N ASN A 163 -7.67 -10.49 5.24
CA ASN A 163 -8.84 -9.68 5.58
C ASN A 163 -8.46 -8.24 5.93
N PHE A 164 -7.37 -8.05 6.67
CA PHE A 164 -6.88 -6.71 7.00
C PHE A 164 -6.45 -5.93 5.75
N ILE A 165 -5.69 -6.55 4.84
CA ILE A 165 -5.24 -5.92 3.58
C ILE A 165 -6.45 -5.47 2.74
N ILE A 166 -7.45 -6.34 2.59
CA ILE A 166 -8.63 -6.06 1.76
C ILE A 166 -9.42 -4.88 2.33
N ASN A 167 -9.61 -4.84 3.66
CA ASN A 167 -10.46 -3.86 4.33
C ASN A 167 -9.75 -2.53 4.66
N PHE A 168 -8.42 -2.48 4.61
CA PHE A 168 -7.67 -1.26 4.89
C PHE A 168 -8.11 -0.11 3.94
N SER A 169 -8.33 1.10 4.41
CA SER A 169 -8.75 2.18 3.52
C SER A 169 -7.58 2.68 2.66
N VAL A 170 -7.80 2.85 1.36
CA VAL A 170 -6.84 3.56 0.50
C VAL A 170 -7.15 5.05 0.60
N PRO A 171 -6.21 5.90 1.05
CA PRO A 171 -6.43 7.34 1.09
C PRO A 171 -6.61 7.96 -0.30
N ASN A 172 -7.01 9.23 -0.34
CA ASN A 172 -7.38 9.94 -1.58
C ASN A 172 -6.31 10.89 -2.11
N THR A 173 -5.12 10.93 -1.51
CA THR A 173 -4.02 11.77 -2.03
C THR A 173 -3.30 11.04 -3.16
N LYS A 174 -2.67 11.81 -4.06
CA LYS A 174 -1.92 11.24 -5.19
C LYS A 174 -0.74 10.41 -4.70
N GLU A 175 -0.04 10.94 -3.70
CA GLU A 175 1.09 10.32 -3.03
C GLU A 175 0.67 8.97 -2.43
N ASP A 176 -0.42 8.94 -1.67
CA ASP A 176 -0.90 7.71 -1.03
C ASP A 176 -1.25 6.65 -2.07
N ILE A 177 -1.95 7.01 -3.14
CA ILE A 177 -2.34 6.08 -4.21
C ILE A 177 -1.09 5.44 -4.85
N LEU A 178 -0.07 6.25 -5.14
CA LEU A 178 1.19 5.77 -5.72
C LEU A 178 1.97 4.89 -4.74
N GLU A 179 2.11 5.27 -3.47
CA GLU A 179 2.76 4.45 -2.46
C GLU A 179 2.04 3.11 -2.27
N PHE A 180 0.71 3.12 -2.18
CA PHE A 180 -0.10 1.90 -2.06
C PHE A 180 0.00 1.01 -3.29
N MET A 181 0.09 1.59 -4.49
CA MET A 181 0.26 0.84 -5.73
C MET A 181 1.61 0.11 -5.75
N ILE A 182 2.69 0.81 -5.40
CA ILE A 182 4.05 0.24 -5.32
C ILE A 182 4.11 -0.84 -4.22
N LEU A 183 3.53 -0.55 -3.05
CA LEU A 183 3.48 -1.48 -1.93
C LEU A 183 2.75 -2.77 -2.32
N ALA A 184 1.55 -2.66 -2.90
CA ALA A 184 0.80 -3.82 -3.34
C ALA A 184 1.55 -4.60 -4.43
N ALA A 185 2.12 -3.93 -5.42
CA ALA A 185 2.90 -4.56 -6.48
C ALA A 185 4.13 -5.31 -5.95
N SER A 186 4.80 -4.79 -4.92
CA SER A 186 5.99 -5.40 -4.31
C SER A 186 5.68 -6.62 -3.44
N ASN A 187 4.51 -6.67 -2.82
CA ASN A 187 4.10 -7.79 -1.96
C ASN A 187 3.48 -8.96 -2.74
N ILE A 188 3.22 -8.80 -4.04
CA ILE A 188 2.74 -9.89 -4.90
C ILE A 188 3.95 -10.66 -5.45
N ASP A 189 4.31 -11.75 -4.76
CA ASP A 189 5.37 -12.66 -5.21
C ASP A 189 4.81 -13.73 -6.16
N ILE A 190 5.07 -13.52 -7.46
CA ILE A 190 4.57 -14.37 -8.54
C ILE A 190 5.28 -15.75 -8.55
N ASN A 191 6.44 -15.86 -7.93
CA ASN A 191 7.24 -17.08 -7.91
C ASN A 191 6.85 -18.03 -6.78
N ARG A 192 6.45 -17.50 -5.62
CA ARG A 192 6.09 -18.29 -4.42
C ARG A 192 4.70 -18.92 -4.45
N GLY A 193 3.88 -18.58 -5.45
CA GLY A 193 2.51 -19.10 -5.62
C GLY A 193 1.51 -17.97 -5.64
N VAL A 194 0.45 -18.10 -6.47
CA VAL A 194 -0.57 -17.05 -6.65
C VAL A 194 -1.86 -17.39 -5.88
N ASP A 195 -1.89 -18.55 -5.22
CA ASP A 195 -3.10 -19.14 -4.67
C ASP A 195 -3.24 -19.00 -3.15
N ASP A 196 -2.23 -18.49 -2.45
CA ASP A 196 -2.33 -18.23 -1.02
C ASP A 196 -3.23 -17.01 -0.73
N ALA A 197 -3.83 -17.00 0.46
CA ALA A 197 -4.82 -15.99 0.87
C ALA A 197 -4.24 -14.57 0.87
N VAL A 198 -2.98 -14.40 1.27
CA VAL A 198 -2.32 -13.10 1.41
C VAL A 198 -2.00 -12.52 0.03
N THR A 199 -1.47 -13.32 -0.89
CA THR A 199 -1.22 -12.89 -2.27
C THR A 199 -2.52 -12.52 -2.98
N LYS A 200 -3.59 -13.30 -2.80
CA LYS A 200 -4.92 -12.96 -3.32
C LYS A 200 -5.44 -11.63 -2.80
N ALA A 201 -5.27 -11.38 -1.50
CA ALA A 201 -5.63 -10.10 -0.89
C ALA A 201 -4.84 -8.92 -1.48
N TRP A 202 -3.53 -9.07 -1.69
CA TRP A 202 -2.72 -8.04 -2.34
C TRP A 202 -3.09 -7.80 -3.80
N ILE A 203 -3.42 -8.85 -4.57
CA ILE A 203 -3.93 -8.71 -5.94
C ILE A 203 -5.24 -7.93 -5.96
N GLN A 204 -6.17 -8.24 -5.04
CA GLN A 204 -7.41 -7.49 -4.91
C GLN A 204 -7.14 -6.04 -4.50
N LYS A 205 -6.16 -5.82 -3.61
CA LYS A 205 -5.78 -4.47 -3.19
C LYS A 205 -5.21 -3.65 -4.34
N LEU A 206 -4.34 -4.25 -5.15
CA LEU A 206 -3.79 -3.65 -6.36
C LEU A 206 -4.91 -3.15 -7.29
N GLU A 207 -5.95 -3.98 -7.50
CA GLU A 207 -7.12 -3.61 -8.29
C GLU A 207 -7.90 -2.44 -7.65
N GLN A 208 -8.17 -2.50 -6.34
CA GLN A 208 -8.87 -1.43 -5.62
C GLN A 208 -8.14 -0.09 -5.77
N VAL A 209 -6.81 -0.07 -5.57
CA VAL A 209 -5.98 1.12 -5.70
C VAL A 209 -6.02 1.64 -7.13
N TYR A 210 -5.92 0.77 -8.14
CA TYR A 210 -6.00 1.15 -9.55
C TYR A 210 -7.35 1.79 -9.91
N GLN A 211 -8.47 1.20 -9.49
CA GLN A 211 -9.79 1.77 -9.73
C GLN A 211 -9.97 3.13 -9.05
N ARG A 212 -9.44 3.26 -7.83
CA ARG A 212 -9.45 4.54 -7.09
C ARG A 212 -8.62 5.60 -7.83
N ALA A 213 -7.42 5.23 -8.28
CA ALA A 213 -6.55 6.10 -9.07
C ALA A 213 -7.21 6.57 -10.37
N LYS A 214 -7.90 5.66 -11.08
CA LYS A 214 -8.61 6.00 -12.31
C LYS A 214 -9.70 7.05 -12.08
N ILE A 215 -10.40 6.99 -10.94
CA ILE A 215 -11.46 7.95 -10.58
C ILE A 215 -10.87 9.31 -10.18
N ILE A 216 -9.81 9.31 -9.37
CA ILE A 216 -9.25 10.54 -8.78
C ILE A 216 -8.30 11.25 -9.76
N MET A 217 -7.49 10.49 -10.48
CA MET A 217 -6.33 10.96 -11.25
C MET A 217 -6.44 10.67 -12.74
N GLY A 218 -7.57 10.18 -13.26
CA GLY A 218 -7.66 9.67 -14.63
C GLY A 218 -7.26 10.64 -15.75
N ASN A 219 -7.31 11.95 -15.51
CA ASN A 219 -6.90 13.00 -16.46
C ASN A 219 -5.49 13.57 -16.16
N ASP A 220 -4.82 13.03 -15.14
CA ASP A 220 -3.55 13.52 -14.64
C ASP A 220 -2.38 12.76 -15.29
N PRO A 221 -1.28 13.44 -15.67
CA PRO A 221 -0.10 12.75 -16.22
C PRO A 221 0.46 11.68 -15.27
N ASP A 222 0.33 11.86 -13.95
CA ASP A 222 0.83 10.93 -12.94
C ASP A 222 0.10 9.57 -12.99
N PHE A 223 -1.12 9.52 -13.54
CA PHE A 223 -1.88 8.28 -13.69
C PHE A 223 -1.16 7.28 -14.61
N ALA A 224 -0.35 7.74 -15.56
CA ALA A 224 0.43 6.87 -16.42
C ALA A 224 1.36 5.94 -15.62
N MET A 225 1.94 6.44 -14.52
CA MET A 225 2.79 5.63 -13.65
C MET A 225 1.99 4.51 -12.96
N VAL A 226 0.84 4.86 -12.38
CA VAL A 226 -0.07 3.88 -11.74
C VAL A 226 -0.54 2.83 -12.75
N HIS A 227 -0.94 3.28 -13.94
CA HIS A 227 -1.39 2.42 -15.03
C HIS A 227 -0.30 1.44 -15.47
N ASN A 228 0.94 1.92 -15.65
CA ASN A 228 2.05 1.09 -16.08
C ASN A 228 2.39 0.00 -15.05
N ILE A 229 2.45 0.36 -13.75
CA ILE A 229 2.69 -0.61 -12.67
C ILE A 229 1.60 -1.68 -12.67
N TYR A 230 0.33 -1.25 -12.79
CA TYR A 230 -0.82 -2.15 -12.81
C TYR A 230 -0.79 -3.11 -14.01
N GLU A 231 -0.63 -2.60 -15.22
CA GLU A 231 -0.60 -3.43 -16.44
C GLU A 231 0.59 -4.38 -16.44
N GLN A 232 1.78 -3.90 -16.05
CA GLN A 232 2.96 -4.75 -15.90
C GLN A 232 2.66 -5.91 -14.96
N LYS A 233 2.22 -5.63 -13.72
CA LYS A 233 1.94 -6.70 -12.74
C LYS A 233 0.83 -7.64 -13.19
N ARG A 234 -0.22 -7.11 -13.83
CA ARG A 234 -1.33 -7.93 -14.34
C ARG A 234 -0.90 -8.84 -15.48
N SER A 235 0.04 -8.39 -16.33
CA SER A 235 0.62 -9.20 -17.40
C SER A 235 1.47 -10.35 -16.84
N GLU A 236 2.28 -10.07 -15.81
CA GLU A 236 3.12 -11.07 -15.14
C GLU A 236 2.25 -12.15 -14.47
N LEU A 237 1.19 -11.75 -13.76
CA LEU A 237 0.22 -12.67 -13.14
C LEU A 237 -0.49 -13.56 -14.16
N LYS A 238 -0.95 -12.98 -15.28
CA LYS A 238 -1.56 -13.74 -16.38
C LYS A 238 -0.56 -14.75 -16.95
N SER A 239 0.68 -14.33 -17.19
CA SER A 239 1.73 -15.19 -17.74
C SER A 239 1.99 -16.44 -16.89
N ARG A 240 2.01 -16.28 -15.56
CA ARG A 240 2.28 -17.37 -14.63
C ARG A 240 1.14 -18.38 -14.60
N LYS A 241 -0.11 -17.90 -14.51
CA LYS A 241 -1.31 -18.76 -14.60
C LYS A 241 -1.33 -19.53 -15.92
N PHE A 242 -0.96 -18.84 -16.99
CA PHE A 242 -0.94 -19.39 -18.33
C PHE A 242 0.11 -20.50 -18.50
N LYS A 243 1.35 -20.25 -18.03
CA LYS A 243 2.43 -21.25 -17.99
C LYS A 243 2.06 -22.44 -17.11
N GLY A 244 1.41 -22.22 -15.97
CA GLY A 244 0.91 -23.28 -15.09
C GLY A 244 -0.13 -24.17 -15.78
N LEU A 245 -1.11 -23.57 -16.43
CA LEU A 245 -2.15 -24.29 -17.19
C LEU A 245 -1.56 -25.11 -18.33
N ALA A 246 -0.64 -24.52 -19.10
CA ALA A 246 0.04 -25.23 -20.18
C ALA A 246 0.86 -26.40 -19.65
N THR A 247 1.66 -26.19 -18.59
CA THR A 247 2.46 -27.24 -17.96
C THR A 247 1.58 -28.39 -17.45
N GLY A 248 0.46 -28.07 -16.79
CA GLY A 248 -0.52 -29.08 -16.35
C GLY A 248 -1.12 -29.87 -17.51
N ALA A 249 -1.46 -29.20 -18.62
CA ALA A 249 -1.97 -29.86 -19.82
C ALA A 249 -0.93 -30.81 -20.46
N PHE A 250 0.34 -30.43 -20.49
CA PHE A 250 1.41 -31.29 -21.00
C PHE A 250 1.66 -32.51 -20.10
N ILE A 251 1.66 -32.33 -18.78
CA ILE A 251 1.84 -33.44 -17.82
C ILE A 251 0.66 -34.43 -17.93
N ALA A 252 -0.57 -33.93 -17.89
CA ALA A 252 -1.77 -34.76 -18.00
C ALA A 252 -1.86 -35.44 -19.38
N GLY A 253 -1.59 -34.71 -20.46
CA GLY A 253 -1.57 -35.24 -21.82
C GLY A 253 -0.51 -36.34 -21.98
N GLY A 254 0.71 -36.11 -21.50
CA GLY A 254 1.79 -37.10 -21.51
C GLY A 254 1.46 -38.37 -20.72
N TYR A 255 0.86 -38.23 -19.53
CA TYR A 255 0.41 -39.37 -18.73
C TYR A 255 -0.68 -40.19 -19.44
N ILE A 256 -1.66 -39.52 -20.07
CA ILE A 256 -2.72 -40.20 -20.82
C ILE A 256 -2.15 -40.93 -22.05
N LEU A 257 -1.17 -40.34 -22.75
CA LEU A 257 -0.49 -41.00 -23.86
C LEU A 257 0.31 -42.23 -23.40
N LEU A 258 0.96 -42.16 -22.24
CA LEU A 258 1.64 -43.31 -21.63
C LEU A 258 0.64 -44.43 -21.28
N MET A 259 -0.52 -44.08 -20.71
CA MET A 259 -1.59 -45.05 -20.45
C MET A 259 -2.15 -45.66 -21.74
N ALA A 260 -2.32 -44.86 -22.81
CA ALA A 260 -2.75 -45.36 -24.12
C ALA A 260 -1.79 -46.44 -24.66
N PHE A 261 -0.47 -46.22 -24.50
CA PHE A 261 0.55 -47.19 -24.89
C PHE A 261 0.46 -48.50 -24.09
N LEU A 262 0.24 -48.43 -22.77
CA LEU A 262 0.05 -49.62 -21.94
C LEU A 262 -1.19 -50.43 -22.35
N PHE A 263 -2.31 -49.76 -22.64
CA PHE A 263 -3.53 -50.43 -23.13
C PHE A 263 -3.36 -51.05 -24.52
N PHE A 264 -2.56 -50.43 -25.39
CA PHE A 264 -2.21 -50.98 -26.68
C PHE A 264 -1.39 -52.29 -26.54
N MET A 265 -0.43 -52.32 -25.61
CA MET A 265 0.35 -53.52 -25.31
C MET A 265 -0.48 -54.64 -24.67
N ALA A 266 -1.59 -54.30 -24.02
CA ALA A 266 -2.56 -55.24 -23.46
C ALA A 266 -3.65 -55.66 -24.45
N GLU A 267 -3.45 -55.47 -25.76
CA GLU A 267 -4.37 -55.82 -26.87
C GLU A 267 -5.76 -55.15 -26.79
N ASN A 268 -5.94 -54.14 -25.94
CA ASN A 268 -7.19 -53.39 -25.81
C ASN A 268 -7.22 -52.19 -26.76
N LEU A 269 -7.33 -52.46 -28.06
CA LEU A 269 -7.17 -51.47 -29.13
C LEU A 269 -8.17 -50.30 -29.05
N ALA A 270 -9.45 -50.58 -28.74
CA ALA A 270 -10.48 -49.55 -28.66
C ALA A 270 -10.19 -48.50 -27.56
N ALA A 271 -9.78 -48.96 -26.38
CA ALA A 271 -9.42 -48.09 -25.26
C ALA A 271 -8.15 -47.29 -25.56
N ALA A 272 -7.15 -47.92 -26.20
CA ALA A 272 -5.90 -47.27 -26.58
C ALA A 272 -6.12 -46.08 -27.54
N ILE A 273 -6.96 -46.25 -28.57
CA ILE A 273 -7.26 -45.18 -29.54
C ILE A 273 -7.96 -44.00 -28.86
N ILE A 274 -8.93 -44.25 -27.98
CA ILE A 274 -9.64 -43.19 -27.25
C ILE A 274 -8.67 -42.37 -26.39
N LEU A 275 -7.82 -43.05 -25.60
CA LEU A 275 -6.83 -42.38 -24.75
C LEU A 275 -5.81 -41.59 -25.59
N LEU A 276 -5.38 -42.12 -26.73
CA LEU A 276 -4.45 -41.43 -27.63
C LEU A 276 -5.05 -40.11 -28.15
N LEU A 277 -6.31 -40.12 -28.59
CA LEU A 277 -7.00 -38.91 -29.05
C LEU A 277 -7.16 -37.86 -27.93
N VAL A 278 -7.53 -38.30 -26.72
CA VAL A 278 -7.66 -37.42 -25.56
C VAL A 278 -6.31 -36.81 -25.17
N GLY A 279 -5.25 -37.62 -25.16
CA GLY A 279 -3.88 -37.17 -24.88
C GLY A 279 -3.41 -36.11 -25.87
N ILE A 280 -3.60 -36.34 -27.18
CA ILE A 280 -3.26 -35.36 -28.23
C ILE A 280 -4.07 -34.08 -28.07
N ALA A 281 -5.37 -34.18 -27.80
CA ALA A 281 -6.23 -33.00 -27.61
C ALA A 281 -5.75 -32.11 -26.45
N LEU A 282 -5.32 -32.71 -25.33
CA LEU A 282 -4.75 -31.95 -24.20
C LEU A 282 -3.43 -31.27 -24.57
N MET A 283 -2.55 -31.95 -25.30
CA MET A 283 -1.27 -31.38 -25.76
C MET A 283 -1.50 -30.19 -26.70
N VAL A 284 -2.41 -30.33 -27.67
CA VAL A 284 -2.82 -29.25 -28.58
C VAL A 284 -3.46 -28.09 -27.80
N GLY A 285 -4.27 -28.40 -26.79
CA GLY A 285 -4.81 -27.42 -25.85
C GLY A 285 -3.71 -26.60 -25.16
N GLY A 286 -2.67 -27.26 -24.65
CA GLY A 286 -1.49 -26.62 -24.05
C GLY A 286 -0.72 -25.70 -25.02
N ILE A 287 -0.53 -26.13 -26.27
CA ILE A 287 0.13 -25.33 -27.32
C ILE A 287 -0.72 -24.11 -27.69
N LYS A 288 -2.01 -24.31 -27.97
CA LYS A 288 -2.95 -23.23 -28.30
C LYS A 288 -3.01 -22.22 -27.19
N CYS A 289 -2.96 -22.72 -25.97
CA CYS A 289 -2.82 -21.89 -24.80
C CYS A 289 -1.60 -20.95 -24.96
N ILE A 290 -0.37 -21.49 -25.05
CA ILE A 290 0.86 -20.67 -25.08
C ILE A 290 0.82 -19.64 -26.22
N SER A 291 0.30 -20.06 -27.38
CA SER A 291 0.14 -19.21 -28.56
C SER A 291 -0.80 -18.00 -28.31
N ILE A 292 -1.95 -18.21 -27.66
CA ILE A 292 -2.88 -17.12 -27.31
C ILE A 292 -2.21 -16.10 -26.39
N TYR A 293 -1.45 -16.56 -25.40
CA TYR A 293 -0.75 -15.67 -24.49
C TYR A 293 0.29 -14.81 -25.22
N HIS A 294 1.14 -15.42 -26.05
CA HIS A 294 2.16 -14.70 -26.80
C HIS A 294 1.56 -13.69 -27.78
N LYS A 295 0.42 -14.03 -28.42
CA LYS A 295 -0.30 -13.12 -29.31
C LYS A 295 -0.86 -11.90 -28.57
N LYS A 296 -1.43 -12.08 -27.37
CA LYS A 296 -2.03 -11.00 -26.60
C LYS A 296 -0.99 -10.03 -26.01
N ASN A 297 0.19 -10.52 -25.65
CA ASN A 297 1.26 -9.69 -25.10
C ASN A 297 1.93 -8.80 -26.17
N LYS A 298 1.97 -9.24 -27.43
CA LYS A 298 2.54 -8.48 -28.56
C LYS A 298 1.70 -7.25 -28.97
N HIS A 299 0.44 -7.18 -28.54
CA HIS A 299 -0.46 -6.05 -28.81
C HIS A 299 -0.49 -5.01 -27.66
N ASN A 300 0.16 -5.29 -26.53
CA ASN A 300 0.18 -4.43 -25.34
C ASN A 300 1.54 -3.72 -25.15
N LEU A 301 2.44 -3.81 -26.12
CA LEU A 301 3.74 -3.16 -26.18
C LEU A 301 3.75 -2.20 -27.38
#